data_AF-V6SR44-F1
#
_entry.id   AF-V6SR44-F1
#
_cell.length_a   1.000
_cell.length_b   1.000
_cell.length_c   1.000
_cell.angle_alpha   90.00
_cell.angle_beta   90.00
_cell.angle_gamma   90.00
#
_symmetry.space_group_name_H-M   'P 1'
#
loop_
_entity.id
_entity.type
_entity.pdbx_description
1 polymer ?
#
loop_
_entity_poly.entity_id
_entity_poly.type
_entity_poly.pdbx_seq_one_letter_code
_entity_poly.pdbx_strand_id
1 'polypeptide(L)'
;MKKLFLILTAIFSLTITAQENARFRKIDSLLSYLNHNNRFMGQISIREGDNVVYEKAYGLPTTKKEEQPNKNTKYKIGSVTKTFTAVMIMQLAEEKRLKLEDKLSKFYPQIPNADKITINDLLRHRSGIVDYVNADSTTNMMVKISKKDMLSKIAAYKPVFEPNSKAEYSNSNYYILGCIIEEITKTPYKTNLKTRIIDRLKLKNTYMVDNVDPKRNEIPSYMYKGDQWEVIPEWDMSLPFSAGAISSTANDLTALMRGIFNGKLLKPSSVDEMTQLKESYGIGLVTFPFGERKFFGHTGGIEGFKSVVGYYPTEKLGISLIVNGDNYNRNDIMIGILSIYYKMPYAFPNLKSFKVDEKILKSYEGTYASKEIPLKINIKTDKGQLIAQATGQGAFPLNAVSETEFVFDAAGVNMTFGDKTMLLKQGGMEIKFAKE
;
A
#
# COMPACT_ATOMS: atom_id res chain seq x y z
N MET A 1 -30.35 -1.88 -53.90
CA MET A 1 -29.03 -1.90 -53.22
C MET A 1 -29.11 -1.17 -51.89
N LYS A 2 -29.37 -1.87 -50.77
CA LYS A 2 -29.26 -1.37 -49.39
C LYS A 2 -29.68 -2.53 -48.49
N LYS A 3 -28.72 -3.15 -47.79
CA LYS A 3 -28.83 -4.03 -46.59
C LYS A 3 -27.61 -4.95 -46.52
N LEU A 4 -26.42 -4.39 -46.28
CA LEU A 4 -25.23 -5.19 -45.91
C LEU A 4 -24.22 -4.31 -45.16
N PHE A 5 -24.60 -3.77 -43.99
CA PHE A 5 -23.67 -2.99 -43.16
C PHE A 5 -23.90 -3.10 -41.64
N LEU A 6 -24.61 -4.14 -41.17
CA LEU A 6 -25.00 -4.29 -39.75
C LEU A 6 -24.42 -5.51 -39.02
N ILE A 7 -23.58 -6.32 -39.69
CA ILE A 7 -23.01 -7.54 -39.08
C ILE A 7 -21.58 -7.33 -38.56
N LEU A 8 -20.83 -6.34 -39.07
CA LEU A 8 -19.44 -6.10 -38.64
C LEU A 8 -19.34 -5.46 -37.24
N THR A 9 -20.31 -4.65 -36.83
CA THR A 9 -20.33 -3.97 -35.52
C THR A 9 -20.66 -4.90 -34.35
N ALA A 10 -21.42 -5.97 -34.58
CA ALA A 10 -21.76 -6.97 -33.56
C ALA A 10 -20.58 -7.90 -33.23
N ILE A 11 -19.75 -8.26 -34.23
CA ILE A 11 -18.57 -9.12 -34.04
C ILE A 11 -17.47 -8.35 -33.29
N PHE A 12 -17.25 -7.07 -33.62
CA PHE A 12 -16.28 -6.24 -32.90
C PHE A 12 -16.64 -6.03 -31.42
N SER A 13 -17.91 -5.80 -31.11
CA SER A 13 -18.37 -5.59 -29.72
C SER A 13 -18.32 -6.87 -28.86
N LEU A 14 -18.54 -8.05 -29.46
CA LEU A 14 -18.38 -9.35 -28.78
C LEU A 14 -16.90 -9.67 -28.49
N THR A 15 -15.98 -9.33 -29.39
CA THR A 15 -14.54 -9.56 -29.15
C THR A 15 -13.96 -8.66 -28.06
N ILE A 16 -14.41 -7.41 -27.96
CA ILE A 16 -13.95 -6.46 -26.94
C ILE A 16 -14.41 -6.91 -25.54
N THR A 17 -15.68 -7.29 -25.38
CA THR A 17 -16.22 -7.79 -24.10
C THR A 17 -15.59 -9.13 -23.68
N ALA A 18 -15.26 -10.01 -24.63
CA ALA A 18 -14.57 -11.26 -24.32
C ALA A 18 -13.13 -11.05 -23.84
N GLN A 19 -12.41 -10.08 -24.41
CA GLN A 19 -11.01 -9.78 -24.11
C GLN A 19 -10.83 -8.99 -22.80
N GLU A 20 -11.74 -8.07 -22.47
CA GLU A 20 -11.77 -7.41 -21.15
C GLU A 20 -12.01 -8.41 -20.02
N ASN A 21 -12.94 -9.36 -20.23
CA ASN A 21 -13.18 -10.42 -19.25
C ASN A 21 -11.97 -11.37 -19.09
N ALA A 22 -11.12 -11.52 -20.11
CA ALA A 22 -9.96 -12.42 -20.05
C ALA A 22 -8.87 -11.93 -19.08
N ARG A 23 -8.55 -10.62 -19.06
CA ARG A 23 -7.54 -10.07 -18.12
C ARG A 23 -7.98 -10.26 -16.67
N PHE A 24 -9.24 -9.98 -16.37
CA PHE A 24 -9.78 -10.10 -15.01
C PHE A 24 -9.90 -11.55 -14.56
N ARG A 25 -10.26 -12.49 -15.46
CA ARG A 25 -10.18 -13.93 -15.18
C ARG A 25 -8.75 -14.38 -14.86
N LYS A 26 -7.74 -13.85 -15.56
CA LYS A 26 -6.33 -14.19 -15.29
C LYS A 26 -5.83 -13.60 -13.96
N ILE A 27 -6.23 -12.35 -13.63
CA ILE A 27 -6.00 -11.77 -12.30
C ILE A 27 -6.64 -12.63 -11.22
N ASP A 28 -7.91 -13.03 -11.42
CA ASP A 28 -8.61 -13.90 -10.49
C ASP A 28 -7.89 -15.24 -10.30
N SER A 29 -7.46 -15.86 -11.39
CA SER A 29 -6.71 -17.12 -11.35
C SER A 29 -5.40 -17.00 -10.58
N LEU A 30 -4.67 -15.89 -10.73
CA LEU A 30 -3.44 -15.62 -9.98
C LEU A 30 -3.73 -15.51 -8.47
N LEU A 31 -4.73 -14.72 -8.12
CA LEU A 31 -5.10 -14.48 -6.73
C LEU A 31 -5.71 -15.73 -6.08
N SER A 32 -6.55 -16.49 -6.79
CA SER A 32 -7.03 -17.78 -6.32
C SER A 32 -5.88 -18.79 -6.14
N TYR A 33 -4.92 -18.84 -7.08
CA TYR A 33 -3.75 -19.69 -6.96
C TYR A 33 -2.93 -19.37 -5.71
N LEU A 34 -2.64 -18.09 -5.46
CA LEU A 34 -1.93 -17.66 -4.26
C LEU A 34 -2.75 -17.95 -2.98
N ASN A 35 -4.04 -17.64 -2.96
CA ASN A 35 -4.91 -17.89 -1.80
C ASN A 35 -5.01 -19.39 -1.46
N HIS A 36 -5.23 -20.26 -2.44
CA HIS A 36 -5.29 -21.72 -2.24
C HIS A 36 -3.98 -22.32 -1.72
N ASN A 37 -2.86 -21.64 -1.94
CA ASN A 37 -1.54 -22.04 -1.42
C ASN A 37 -1.16 -21.25 -0.16
N ASN A 38 -2.13 -20.71 0.58
CA ASN A 38 -1.91 -19.94 1.82
C ASN A 38 -0.91 -18.79 1.65
N ARG A 39 -0.88 -18.13 0.48
CA ARG A 39 0.05 -17.02 0.23
C ARG A 39 -0.48 -15.66 0.66
N PHE A 40 -1.79 -15.46 0.56
CA PHE A 40 -2.45 -14.26 1.06
C PHE A 40 -3.96 -14.49 1.21
N MET A 41 -4.61 -13.57 1.91
CA MET A 41 -6.06 -13.40 2.04
C MET A 41 -6.37 -11.90 2.11
N GLY A 42 -7.47 -11.46 1.50
CA GLY A 42 -7.80 -10.04 1.41
C GLY A 42 -8.80 -9.67 0.32
N GLN A 43 -8.79 -8.39 -0.08
CA GLN A 43 -9.71 -7.82 -1.06
C GLN A 43 -8.97 -6.95 -2.09
N ILE A 44 -9.38 -7.05 -3.35
CA ILE A 44 -8.88 -6.23 -4.47
C ILE A 44 -10.03 -5.46 -5.11
N SER A 45 -9.76 -4.23 -5.53
CA SER A 45 -10.64 -3.45 -6.41
C SER A 45 -9.82 -2.71 -7.47
N ILE A 46 -10.29 -2.75 -8.71
CA ILE A 46 -9.78 -1.98 -9.85
C ILE A 46 -10.92 -1.14 -10.39
N ARG A 47 -10.65 0.15 -10.56
CA ARG A 47 -11.61 1.17 -10.99
C ARG A 47 -11.06 1.95 -12.18
N GLU A 48 -11.83 2.00 -13.26
CA GLU A 48 -11.54 2.82 -14.44
C GLU A 48 -12.52 4.00 -14.47
N GLY A 49 -12.03 5.20 -14.17
CA GLY A 49 -12.87 6.38 -13.99
C GLY A 49 -13.88 6.19 -12.84
N ASP A 50 -15.16 6.18 -13.18
CA ASP A 50 -16.25 5.99 -12.19
C ASP A 50 -16.73 4.52 -12.10
N ASN A 51 -16.23 3.63 -12.96
CA ASN A 51 -16.65 2.23 -13.04
C ASN A 51 -15.70 1.31 -12.26
N VAL A 52 -16.25 0.44 -11.41
CA VAL A 52 -15.49 -0.67 -10.82
C VAL A 52 -15.49 -1.81 -11.84
N VAL A 53 -14.31 -2.08 -12.41
CA VAL A 53 -14.15 -3.08 -13.48
C VAL A 53 -13.76 -4.46 -12.95
N TYR A 54 -13.21 -4.50 -11.73
CA TYR A 54 -12.91 -5.75 -11.02
C TYR A 54 -12.98 -5.53 -9.51
N GLU A 55 -13.62 -6.45 -8.80
CA GLU A 55 -13.69 -6.46 -7.34
C GLU A 55 -13.87 -7.89 -6.85
N LYS A 56 -13.02 -8.34 -5.93
CA LYS A 56 -13.15 -9.67 -5.32
C LYS A 56 -12.49 -9.72 -3.95
N ALA A 57 -12.99 -10.62 -3.10
CA ALA A 57 -12.42 -10.95 -1.81
C ALA A 57 -12.01 -12.44 -1.78
N TYR A 58 -10.94 -12.72 -1.03
CA TYR A 58 -10.31 -14.02 -0.87
C TYR A 58 -10.09 -14.24 0.62
N GLY A 59 -10.57 -15.35 1.16
CA GLY A 59 -10.48 -15.67 2.58
C GLY A 59 -9.96 -17.08 2.83
N LEU A 60 -10.07 -17.50 4.09
CA LEU A 60 -9.68 -18.84 4.51
C LEU A 60 -10.44 -19.91 3.70
N PRO A 61 -9.81 -21.07 3.43
CA PRO A 61 -10.50 -22.22 2.88
C PRO A 61 -11.46 -22.81 3.92
N THR A 62 -12.66 -22.26 4.02
CA THR A 62 -13.77 -22.75 4.85
C THR A 62 -14.94 -23.19 3.97
N THR A 63 -15.63 -24.25 4.39
CA THR A 63 -16.84 -24.77 3.75
C THR A 63 -18.08 -23.94 4.08
N LYS A 64 -18.00 -23.06 5.08
CA LYS A 64 -19.10 -22.20 5.51
C LYS A 64 -19.08 -20.89 4.74
N LYS A 65 -20.16 -20.64 3.98
CA LYS A 65 -20.27 -19.49 3.08
C LYS A 65 -20.32 -18.16 3.84
N GLU A 66 -20.90 -18.17 5.04
CA GLU A 66 -21.02 -17.02 5.94
C GLU A 66 -19.69 -16.57 6.55
N GLU A 67 -18.69 -17.44 6.55
CA GLU A 67 -17.32 -17.13 7.01
C GLU A 67 -16.42 -16.60 5.86
N GLN A 68 -16.90 -16.64 4.62
CA GLN A 68 -16.16 -16.13 3.46
C GLN A 68 -16.31 -14.60 3.33
N PRO A 69 -15.20 -13.86 3.12
CA PRO A 69 -15.29 -12.44 2.89
C PRO A 69 -15.99 -12.14 1.56
N ASN A 70 -16.64 -10.99 1.50
CA ASN A 70 -17.36 -10.50 0.33
C ASN A 70 -16.96 -9.05 0.03
N LYS A 71 -17.55 -8.46 -1.02
CA LYS A 71 -17.25 -7.09 -1.44
C LYS A 71 -17.47 -6.00 -0.38
N ASN A 72 -18.33 -6.27 0.61
CA ASN A 72 -18.64 -5.36 1.71
C ASN A 72 -17.87 -5.70 3.01
N THR A 73 -16.96 -6.68 2.97
CA THR A 73 -16.13 -7.03 4.13
C THR A 73 -15.15 -5.91 4.41
N LYS A 74 -15.04 -5.52 5.68
CA LYS A 74 -14.30 -4.35 6.10
C LYS A 74 -13.01 -4.74 6.78
N TYR A 75 -11.98 -3.99 6.47
CA TYR A 75 -10.61 -4.23 6.89
C TYR A 75 -10.03 -2.96 7.48
N LYS A 76 -9.24 -3.07 8.55
CA LYS A 76 -8.46 -1.93 9.05
C LYS A 76 -7.45 -1.53 7.98
N ILE A 77 -7.42 -0.26 7.58
CA ILE A 77 -6.59 0.21 6.47
C ILE A 77 -5.27 0.83 6.92
N GLY A 78 -5.02 0.92 8.24
CA GLY A 78 -3.81 1.50 8.81
C GLY A 78 -3.52 2.89 8.22
N SER A 79 -2.26 3.15 7.87
CA SER A 79 -1.79 4.46 7.41
C SER A 79 -2.44 5.05 6.15
N VAL A 80 -3.25 4.31 5.39
CA VAL A 80 -4.11 4.93 4.36
C VAL A 80 -5.08 5.94 4.99
N THR A 81 -5.38 5.80 6.29
CA THR A 81 -6.09 6.79 7.11
C THR A 81 -5.50 8.20 6.97
N LYS A 82 -4.18 8.33 6.79
CA LYS A 82 -3.50 9.64 6.64
C LYS A 82 -4.01 10.41 5.43
N THR A 83 -4.35 9.74 4.34
CA THR A 83 -4.96 10.39 3.17
C THR A 83 -6.31 11.02 3.52
N PHE A 84 -7.14 10.38 4.35
CA PHE A 84 -8.41 10.96 4.82
C PHE A 84 -8.16 12.19 5.71
N THR A 85 -7.22 12.10 6.65
CA THR A 85 -6.84 13.22 7.53
C THR A 85 -6.32 14.40 6.71
N ALA A 86 -5.43 14.15 5.75
CA ALA A 86 -4.88 15.15 4.85
C ALA A 86 -5.98 15.86 4.05
N VAL A 87 -6.93 15.11 3.47
CA VAL A 87 -8.07 15.71 2.75
C VAL A 87 -8.89 16.62 3.67
N MET A 88 -9.16 16.22 4.92
CA MET A 88 -9.91 17.08 5.84
C MET A 88 -9.15 18.36 6.21
N ILE A 89 -7.82 18.30 6.37
CA ILE A 89 -6.98 19.48 6.58
C ILE A 89 -7.00 20.40 5.35
N MET A 90 -6.87 19.84 4.14
CA MET A 90 -6.94 20.62 2.90
C MET A 90 -8.31 21.28 2.72
N GLN A 91 -9.40 20.59 3.06
CA GLN A 91 -10.74 21.21 3.06
C GLN A 91 -10.86 22.36 4.06
N LEU A 92 -10.29 22.21 5.27
CA LEU A 92 -10.25 23.30 6.25
C LEU A 92 -9.41 24.49 5.75
N ALA A 93 -8.34 24.24 5.00
CA ALA A 93 -7.56 25.29 4.34
C ALA A 93 -8.34 25.99 3.23
N GLU A 94 -9.08 25.23 2.40
CA GLU A 94 -9.98 25.80 1.38
C GLU A 94 -11.12 26.63 1.98
N GLU A 95 -11.61 26.23 3.16
CA GLU A 95 -12.58 26.96 3.98
C GLU A 95 -11.95 28.18 4.70
N LYS A 96 -10.65 28.43 4.53
CA LYS A 96 -9.87 29.49 5.21
C LYS A 96 -9.90 29.39 6.74
N ARG A 97 -10.17 28.22 7.29
CA ARG A 97 -10.21 27.96 8.74
C ARG A 97 -8.82 27.70 9.34
N LEU A 98 -7.86 27.36 8.49
CA LEU A 98 -6.43 27.30 8.80
C LEU A 98 -5.63 27.69 7.56
N LYS A 99 -4.35 28.01 7.74
CA LYS A 99 -3.37 28.10 6.66
C LYS A 99 -2.36 26.97 6.81
N LEU A 100 -1.80 26.47 5.70
CA LEU A 100 -0.80 25.42 5.76
C LEU A 100 0.52 25.92 6.40
N GLU A 101 0.75 27.23 6.36
CA GLU A 101 1.86 27.94 6.98
C GLU A 101 1.62 28.27 8.46
N ASP A 102 0.41 28.05 8.99
CA ASP A 102 0.13 28.26 10.42
C ASP A 102 1.13 27.42 11.24
N LYS A 103 1.70 28.04 12.28
CA LYS A 103 2.62 27.37 13.18
C LYS A 103 1.88 26.41 14.10
N LEU A 104 2.51 25.27 14.41
CA LEU A 104 1.98 24.30 15.36
C LEU A 104 1.76 24.92 16.74
N SER A 105 2.57 25.92 17.14
CA SER A 105 2.45 26.63 18.41
C SER A 105 1.11 27.33 18.62
N LYS A 106 0.35 27.61 17.55
CA LYS A 106 -1.01 28.13 17.62
C LYS A 106 -1.99 27.15 18.29
N PHE A 107 -1.71 25.84 18.21
CA PHE A 107 -2.56 24.77 18.72
C PHE A 107 -1.90 24.04 19.90
N TYR A 108 -0.62 23.69 19.76
CA TYR A 108 0.12 22.89 20.73
C TYR A 108 1.52 23.47 21.01
N PRO A 109 1.62 24.63 21.70
CA PRO A 109 2.89 25.28 22.02
C PRO A 109 3.81 24.46 22.92
N GLN A 110 3.29 23.45 23.62
CA GLN A 110 4.06 22.55 24.46
C GLN A 110 4.90 21.53 23.67
N ILE A 111 4.63 21.35 22.36
CA ILE A 111 5.42 20.44 21.53
C ILE A 111 6.77 21.12 21.21
N PRO A 112 7.91 20.42 21.36
CA PRO A 112 9.21 20.99 21.02
C PRO A 112 9.27 21.52 19.57
N ASN A 113 9.87 22.70 19.37
CA ASN A 113 9.97 23.41 18.09
C ASN A 113 8.61 23.79 17.44
N ALA A 114 7.50 23.80 18.19
CA ALA A 114 6.17 24.10 17.62
C ALA A 114 6.06 25.49 16.95
N ASP A 115 6.88 26.45 17.35
CA ASP A 115 7.00 27.79 16.75
C ASP A 115 7.68 27.77 15.36
N LYS A 116 8.48 26.74 15.08
CA LYS A 116 9.14 26.54 13.78
C LYS A 116 8.31 25.66 12.84
N ILE A 117 7.63 24.64 13.37
CA ILE A 117 6.87 23.64 12.61
C ILE A 117 5.57 24.24 12.05
N THR A 118 5.31 24.05 10.76
CA THR A 118 4.04 24.42 10.11
C THR A 118 3.08 23.24 9.98
N ILE A 119 1.80 23.49 9.68
CA ILE A 119 0.84 22.44 9.31
C ILE A 119 1.32 21.66 8.07
N ASN A 120 1.92 22.34 7.08
CA ASN A 120 2.52 21.70 5.91
C ASN A 120 3.66 20.75 6.28
N ASP A 121 4.49 21.10 7.26
CA ASP A 121 5.56 20.22 7.73
C ASP A 121 5.01 18.94 8.37
N LEU A 122 3.90 19.02 9.11
CA LEU A 122 3.22 17.84 9.65
C LEU A 122 2.72 16.92 8.52
N LEU A 123 2.00 17.49 7.55
CA LEU A 123 1.41 16.76 6.42
C LEU A 123 2.47 16.03 5.58
N ARG A 124 3.66 16.64 5.45
CA ARG A 124 4.78 16.14 4.63
C ARG A 124 5.86 15.40 5.40
N HIS A 125 5.61 15.08 6.67
CA HIS A 125 6.58 14.37 7.51
C HIS A 125 7.92 15.09 7.71
N ARG A 126 7.91 16.43 7.78
CA ARG A 126 9.11 17.27 7.92
C ARG A 126 9.20 18.00 9.27
N SER A 127 8.44 17.57 10.26
CA SER A 127 8.34 18.25 11.55
C SER A 127 9.52 18.02 12.50
N GLY A 128 10.27 16.92 12.34
CA GLY A 128 11.25 16.47 13.33
C GLY A 128 10.64 15.78 14.55
N ILE A 129 9.30 15.63 14.62
CA ILE A 129 8.59 14.98 15.72
C ILE A 129 8.71 13.46 15.60
N VAL A 130 9.21 12.83 16.66
CA VAL A 130 9.41 11.38 16.75
C VAL A 130 8.13 10.61 16.47
N ASP A 131 8.23 9.48 15.77
CA ASP A 131 7.14 8.53 15.61
C ASP A 131 6.84 7.76 16.91
N TYR A 132 5.73 8.09 17.59
CA TYR A 132 5.41 7.47 18.89
C TYR A 132 5.26 5.95 18.86
N VAL A 133 4.96 5.36 17.70
CA VAL A 133 4.83 3.90 17.54
C VAL A 133 6.20 3.21 17.65
N ASN A 134 7.25 3.86 17.16
CA ASN A 134 8.62 3.31 17.12
C ASN A 134 9.54 3.87 18.21
N ALA A 135 9.09 4.88 18.95
CA ALA A 135 9.87 5.57 19.96
C ALA A 135 10.10 4.77 21.25
N ASP A 136 9.20 3.83 21.57
CA ASP A 136 9.16 3.16 22.86
C ASP A 136 8.68 1.71 22.70
N SER A 137 9.63 0.77 22.78
CA SER A 137 9.40 -0.66 22.66
C SER A 137 8.55 -1.25 23.79
N THR A 138 8.29 -0.50 24.86
CA THR A 138 7.42 -0.93 25.97
C THR A 138 5.97 -0.50 25.79
N THR A 139 5.66 0.28 24.73
CA THR A 139 4.29 0.71 24.44
C THR A 139 3.40 -0.51 24.20
N ASN A 140 2.46 -0.75 25.12
CA ASN A 140 1.44 -1.76 24.93
C ASN A 140 0.37 -1.25 23.96
N MET A 141 0.38 -1.78 22.73
CA MET A 141 -0.52 -1.36 21.66
C MET A 141 -2.00 -1.68 21.92
N MET A 142 -2.30 -2.54 22.89
CA MET A 142 -3.65 -3.01 23.23
C MET A 142 -4.30 -2.17 24.34
N VAL A 143 -3.57 -1.20 24.92
CA VAL A 143 -4.07 -0.38 26.03
C VAL A 143 -4.57 0.96 25.53
N LYS A 144 -5.78 1.31 25.95
CA LYS A 144 -6.40 2.61 25.68
C LYS A 144 -5.55 3.76 26.19
N ILE A 145 -5.42 4.80 25.37
CA ILE A 145 -4.73 6.04 25.72
C ILE A 145 -5.62 7.24 25.39
N SER A 146 -5.70 8.20 26.32
CA SER A 146 -6.44 9.43 26.04
C SER A 146 -5.67 10.32 25.08
N LYS A 147 -6.36 11.16 24.30
CA LYS A 147 -5.70 12.16 23.43
C LYS A 147 -4.77 13.09 24.21
N LYS A 148 -5.15 13.46 25.44
CA LYS A 148 -4.32 14.30 26.33
C LYS A 148 -3.02 13.60 26.68
N ASP A 149 -3.10 12.32 27.06
CA ASP A 149 -1.92 11.54 27.44
C ASP A 149 -1.04 11.24 26.23
N MET A 150 -1.64 10.97 25.06
CA MET A 150 -0.88 10.80 23.81
C MET A 150 -0.16 12.09 23.41
N LEU A 151 -0.82 13.24 23.44
CA LEU A 151 -0.18 14.54 23.15
C LEU A 151 0.93 14.86 24.15
N SER A 152 0.74 14.50 25.43
CA SER A 152 1.77 14.65 26.46
C SER A 152 2.96 13.72 26.20
N LYS A 153 2.70 12.47 25.80
CA LYS A 153 3.74 11.49 25.40
C LYS A 153 4.52 11.99 24.19
N ILE A 154 3.85 12.52 23.16
CA ILE A 154 4.49 13.10 21.98
C ILE A 154 5.35 14.31 22.37
N ALA A 155 4.85 15.22 23.22
CA ALA A 155 5.57 16.40 23.66
C ALA A 155 6.81 16.08 24.51
N ALA A 156 6.85 14.92 25.16
CA ALA A 156 7.98 14.47 25.98
C ALA A 156 9.17 13.95 25.15
N TYR A 157 8.98 13.64 23.87
CA TYR A 157 10.08 13.17 23.02
C TYR A 157 11.00 14.31 22.57
N LYS A 158 12.31 14.02 22.53
CA LYS A 158 13.30 14.93 21.92
C LYS A 158 13.16 14.90 20.39
N PRO A 159 13.14 16.05 19.70
CA PRO A 159 13.14 16.08 18.23
C PRO A 159 14.32 15.31 17.63
N VAL A 160 14.08 14.65 16.49
CA VAL A 160 15.09 13.84 15.77
C VAL A 160 15.84 14.62 14.68
N PHE A 161 15.34 15.79 14.29
CA PHE A 161 16.01 16.74 13.38
C PHE A 161 15.34 18.12 13.44
N GLU A 162 16.01 19.15 12.92
CA GLU A 162 15.42 20.49 12.81
C GLU A 162 14.25 20.51 11.82
N PRO A 163 13.12 21.15 12.15
CA PRO A 163 11.96 21.22 11.26
C PRO A 163 12.33 21.67 9.83
N ASN A 164 11.71 21.02 8.85
CA ASN A 164 11.87 21.25 7.41
C ASN A 164 13.26 20.95 6.82
N SER A 165 14.24 20.47 7.60
CA SER A 165 15.57 20.09 7.09
C SER A 165 15.57 18.80 6.23
N LYS A 166 14.77 17.79 6.61
CA LYS A 166 14.54 16.54 5.87
C LYS A 166 13.11 16.00 6.10
N ALA A 167 12.71 14.93 5.43
CA ALA A 167 11.48 14.20 5.75
C ALA A 167 11.76 12.86 6.43
N GLU A 168 11.00 12.55 7.47
CA GLU A 168 11.02 11.26 8.18
C GLU A 168 9.61 10.93 8.66
N TYR A 169 9.14 9.73 8.32
CA TYR A 169 7.78 9.29 8.62
C TYR A 169 7.49 9.35 10.13
N SER A 170 6.31 9.86 10.49
CA SER A 170 5.91 9.98 11.89
C SER A 170 4.39 9.90 12.03
N ASN A 171 3.90 8.93 12.80
CA ASN A 171 2.47 8.84 13.12
C ASN A 171 2.02 10.00 14.01
N SER A 172 2.93 10.56 14.82
CA SER A 172 2.67 11.72 15.69
C SER A 172 2.13 12.90 14.90
N ASN A 173 2.67 13.16 13.71
CA ASN A 173 2.22 14.26 12.86
C ASN A 173 0.73 14.15 12.52
N TYR A 174 0.30 12.96 12.11
CA TYR A 174 -1.08 12.73 11.70
C TYR A 174 -2.03 12.56 12.89
N TYR A 175 -1.53 12.13 14.05
CA TYR A 175 -2.27 12.17 15.30
C TYR A 175 -2.59 13.62 15.69
N ILE A 176 -1.57 14.48 15.70
CA ILE A 176 -1.70 15.92 15.96
C ILE A 176 -2.68 16.58 14.98
N LEU A 177 -2.57 16.30 13.68
CA LEU A 177 -3.50 16.84 12.67
C LEU A 177 -4.95 16.44 12.95
N GLY A 178 -5.20 15.23 13.44
CA GLY A 178 -6.54 14.82 13.89
C GLY A 178 -7.06 15.66 15.05
N CYS A 179 -6.22 15.95 16.04
CA CYS A 179 -6.58 16.83 17.15
C CYS A 179 -6.84 18.27 16.68
N ILE A 180 -6.04 18.80 15.73
CA ILE A 180 -6.26 20.11 15.12
C ILE A 180 -7.62 20.18 14.41
N ILE A 181 -8.00 19.13 13.66
CA ILE A 181 -9.33 19.06 13.02
C ILE A 181 -10.44 19.21 14.07
N GLU A 182 -10.38 18.46 15.16
CA GLU A 182 -11.39 18.52 16.22
C GLU A 182 -11.39 19.88 16.93
N GLU A 183 -10.22 20.47 17.15
CA GLU A 183 -10.08 21.76 17.82
C GLU A 183 -10.64 22.90 16.97
N ILE A 184 -10.40 22.90 15.67
CA ILE A 184 -10.94 23.90 14.74
C ILE A 184 -12.45 23.73 14.60
N THR A 185 -12.91 22.48 14.41
CA THR A 185 -14.32 22.20 14.10
C THR A 185 -15.24 22.08 15.32
N LYS A 186 -14.66 21.90 16.52
CA LYS A 186 -15.38 21.61 17.76
C LYS A 186 -16.27 20.36 17.67
N THR A 187 -15.94 19.44 16.76
CA THR A 187 -16.66 18.16 16.58
C THR A 187 -15.67 17.00 16.51
N PRO A 188 -16.06 15.79 16.93
CA PRO A 188 -15.17 14.63 16.90
C PRO A 188 -14.64 14.30 15.51
N TYR A 189 -13.46 13.68 15.44
CA TYR A 189 -12.81 13.28 14.18
C TYR A 189 -13.73 12.36 13.35
N LYS A 190 -14.42 11.41 14.00
CA LYS A 190 -15.40 10.53 13.34
C LYS A 190 -16.54 11.29 12.65
N THR A 191 -16.97 12.41 13.23
CA THR A 191 -18.02 13.27 12.67
C THR A 191 -17.49 14.03 11.46
N ASN A 192 -16.28 14.59 11.55
CA ASN A 192 -15.62 15.22 10.41
C ASN A 192 -15.42 14.22 9.26
N LEU A 193 -14.85 13.05 9.53
CA LEU A 193 -14.67 11.99 8.53
C LEU A 193 -15.99 11.66 7.82
N LYS A 194 -17.08 11.54 8.60
CA LYS A 194 -18.41 11.24 8.07
C LYS A 194 -18.91 12.34 7.13
N THR A 195 -19.00 13.58 7.63
CA THR A 195 -19.67 14.67 6.90
C THR A 195 -18.82 15.23 5.76
N ARG A 196 -17.50 15.22 5.91
CA ARG A 196 -16.57 15.84 4.97
C ARG A 196 -16.17 14.91 3.81
N ILE A 197 -16.19 13.60 4.04
CA ILE A 197 -15.72 12.61 3.05
C ILE A 197 -16.78 11.54 2.79
N ILE A 198 -17.15 10.76 3.82
CA ILE A 198 -17.98 9.56 3.64
C ILE A 198 -19.32 9.89 3.00
N ASP A 199 -20.05 10.88 3.51
CA ASP A 199 -21.38 11.24 3.01
C ASP A 199 -21.31 11.83 1.58
N ARG A 200 -20.25 12.59 1.27
CA ARG A 200 -20.05 13.21 -0.04
C ARG A 200 -19.77 12.18 -1.13
N LEU A 201 -19.01 11.13 -0.81
CA LEU A 201 -18.65 10.07 -1.74
C LEU A 201 -19.52 8.81 -1.61
N LYS A 202 -20.41 8.76 -0.60
CA LYS A 202 -21.26 7.61 -0.26
C LYS A 202 -20.44 6.34 0.04
N LEU A 203 -19.35 6.49 0.80
CA LEU A 203 -18.45 5.38 1.20
C LEU A 203 -19.09 4.52 2.30
N LYS A 204 -20.02 3.63 1.93
CA LYS A 204 -20.89 2.90 2.86
C LYS A 204 -20.15 1.99 3.84
N ASN A 205 -18.92 1.59 3.52
CA ASN A 205 -18.14 0.64 4.30
C ASN A 205 -16.94 1.29 4.99
N THR A 206 -16.82 2.62 4.97
CA THR A 206 -15.73 3.36 5.61
C THR A 206 -16.16 4.03 6.91
N TYR A 207 -15.40 3.86 8.00
CA TYR A 207 -15.59 4.58 9.27
C TYR A 207 -14.38 4.44 10.19
N MET A 208 -14.33 5.25 11.26
CA MET A 208 -13.44 5.01 12.41
C MET A 208 -13.89 3.76 13.14
N VAL A 209 -13.02 2.75 13.20
CA VAL A 209 -13.29 1.47 13.85
C VAL A 209 -12.89 1.52 15.33
N ASP A 210 -13.57 0.75 16.15
CA ASP A 210 -13.12 0.39 17.49
C ASP A 210 -12.45 -1.01 17.39
N ASN A 211 -13.08 -2.06 17.92
CA ASN A 211 -12.63 -3.44 17.70
C ASN A 211 -13.41 -4.09 16.55
N VAL A 212 -12.84 -5.16 15.97
CA VAL A 212 -13.50 -5.96 14.93
C VAL A 212 -14.79 -6.56 15.47
N ASP A 213 -15.90 -6.24 14.80
CA ASP A 213 -17.22 -6.83 15.04
C ASP A 213 -17.70 -7.63 13.81
N PRO A 214 -17.66 -8.98 13.86
CA PRO A 214 -18.16 -9.82 12.78
C PRO A 214 -19.60 -9.52 12.37
N LYS A 215 -20.46 -9.02 13.29
CA LYS A 215 -21.85 -8.62 12.97
C LYS A 215 -21.93 -7.44 12.02
N ARG A 216 -20.85 -6.66 11.91
CA ARG A 216 -20.69 -5.54 10.96
C ARG A 216 -20.00 -5.95 9.67
N ASN A 217 -19.79 -7.25 9.44
CA ASN A 217 -19.01 -7.81 8.33
C ASN A 217 -17.56 -7.25 8.36
N GLU A 218 -16.99 -7.18 9.55
CA GLU A 218 -15.57 -6.92 9.79
C GLU A 218 -14.87 -8.27 10.01
N ILE A 219 -13.61 -8.37 9.60
CA ILE A 219 -12.83 -9.60 9.68
C ILE A 219 -11.56 -9.33 10.48
N PRO A 220 -11.05 -10.27 11.30
CA PRO A 220 -9.77 -10.08 11.99
C PRO A 220 -8.58 -10.15 11.02
N SER A 221 -7.40 -9.81 11.54
CA SER A 221 -6.13 -10.06 10.86
C SER A 221 -5.42 -11.29 11.40
N TYR A 222 -4.56 -11.85 10.57
CA TYR A 222 -3.92 -13.13 10.79
C TYR A 222 -2.41 -13.05 10.53
N MET A 223 -1.65 -13.87 11.24
CA MET A 223 -0.28 -14.20 10.90
C MET A 223 -0.18 -15.66 10.47
N TYR A 224 0.71 -15.94 9.52
CA TYR A 224 1.01 -17.30 9.13
C TYR A 224 2.12 -17.88 10.00
N LYS A 225 1.86 -18.97 10.72
CA LYS A 225 2.85 -19.70 11.52
C LYS A 225 2.97 -21.13 11.02
N GLY A 226 4.11 -21.44 10.40
CA GLY A 226 4.39 -22.79 9.89
C GLY A 226 3.47 -23.16 8.74
N ASP A 227 2.32 -23.74 9.07
CA ASP A 227 1.30 -24.24 8.17
C ASP A 227 -0.11 -23.66 8.42
N GLN A 228 -0.29 -22.82 9.46
CA GLN A 228 -1.60 -22.34 9.90
C GLN A 228 -1.70 -20.81 9.99
N TRP A 229 -2.92 -20.30 9.83
CA TRP A 229 -3.28 -18.91 10.05
C TRP A 229 -3.78 -18.72 11.48
N GLU A 230 -3.12 -17.85 12.24
CA GLU A 230 -3.52 -17.50 13.61
C GLU A 230 -3.99 -16.06 13.68
N VAL A 231 -5.08 -15.81 14.40
CA VAL A 231 -5.60 -14.46 14.64
C VAL A 231 -4.60 -13.64 15.46
N ILE A 232 -4.37 -12.40 15.05
CA ILE A 232 -3.53 -11.46 15.79
C ILE A 232 -4.41 -10.62 16.74
N PRO A 233 -4.01 -10.45 18.01
CA PRO A 233 -4.70 -9.55 18.94
C PRO A 233 -4.79 -8.12 18.43
N GLU A 234 -5.93 -7.47 18.69
CA GLU A 234 -6.21 -6.14 18.20
C GLU A 234 -5.53 -5.04 19.02
N TRP A 235 -5.08 -4.00 18.33
CA TRP A 235 -4.64 -2.76 18.97
C TRP A 235 -5.86 -1.99 19.48
N ASP A 236 -5.68 -1.18 20.53
CA ASP A 236 -6.71 -0.21 20.90
C ASP A 236 -6.67 0.96 19.92
N MET A 237 -7.79 1.24 19.24
CA MET A 237 -7.85 2.25 18.17
C MET A 237 -7.64 3.70 18.63
N SER A 238 -7.64 3.97 19.94
CA SER A 238 -7.23 5.28 20.47
C SER A 238 -5.76 5.60 20.25
N LEU A 239 -4.90 4.58 20.08
CA LEU A 239 -3.48 4.72 19.81
C LEU A 239 -3.21 5.19 18.37
N PRO A 240 -3.71 4.52 17.31
CA PRO A 240 -3.51 4.99 15.94
C PRO A 240 -4.39 6.19 15.57
N PHE A 241 -5.61 6.32 16.11
CA PHE A 241 -6.53 7.45 15.88
C PHE A 241 -6.55 7.93 14.40
N SER A 242 -6.37 9.22 14.14
CA SER A 242 -6.31 9.86 12.81
C SER A 242 -5.07 9.52 11.98
N ALA A 243 -4.15 8.72 12.53
CA ALA A 243 -3.01 8.20 11.78
C ALA A 243 -3.26 6.78 11.23
N GLY A 244 -4.25 6.03 11.74
CA GLY A 244 -4.43 4.63 11.33
C GLY A 244 -5.73 3.90 11.68
N ALA A 245 -6.72 4.52 12.33
CA ALA A 245 -7.88 3.84 12.91
C ALA A 245 -9.14 3.78 11.99
N ILE A 246 -8.98 3.89 10.68
CA ILE A 246 -10.10 3.70 9.74
C ILE A 246 -10.21 2.23 9.32
N SER A 247 -11.45 1.75 9.20
CA SER A 247 -11.81 0.52 8.49
C SER A 247 -12.53 0.87 7.19
N SER A 248 -12.30 0.08 6.12
CA SER A 248 -12.84 0.33 4.78
C SER A 248 -12.86 -0.95 3.92
N THR A 249 -13.36 -0.83 2.68
CA THR A 249 -13.19 -1.82 1.59
C THR A 249 -12.22 -1.29 0.53
N ALA A 250 -11.66 -2.20 -0.29
CA ALA A 250 -10.81 -1.83 -1.43
C ALA A 250 -11.55 -0.91 -2.43
N ASN A 251 -12.85 -1.15 -2.63
CA ASN A 251 -13.68 -0.33 -3.51
C ASN A 251 -13.90 1.09 -2.96
N ASP A 252 -14.19 1.25 -1.67
CA ASP A 252 -14.33 2.57 -1.05
C ASP A 252 -12.99 3.34 -1.09
N LEU A 253 -11.84 2.66 -1.00
CA LEU A 253 -10.53 3.29 -1.17
C LEU A 253 -10.30 3.79 -2.60
N THR A 254 -10.63 3.01 -3.63
CA THR A 254 -10.52 3.51 -5.02
C THR A 254 -11.50 4.65 -5.29
N ALA A 255 -12.68 4.63 -4.65
CA ALA A 255 -13.66 5.72 -4.73
C ALA A 255 -13.16 7.00 -4.04
N LEU A 256 -12.49 6.88 -2.88
CA LEU A 256 -11.81 8.01 -2.22
C LEU A 256 -10.83 8.67 -3.19
N MET A 257 -9.92 7.89 -3.77
CA MET A 257 -8.91 8.43 -4.67
C MET A 257 -9.54 9.10 -5.90
N ARG A 258 -10.54 8.46 -6.51
CA ARG A 258 -11.30 9.07 -7.60
C ARG A 258 -11.93 10.39 -7.17
N GLY A 259 -12.51 10.46 -5.97
CA GLY A 259 -13.13 11.66 -5.40
C GLY A 259 -12.17 12.82 -5.09
N ILE A 260 -10.92 12.49 -4.73
CA ILE A 260 -9.83 13.47 -4.56
C ILE A 260 -9.48 14.05 -5.93
N PHE A 261 -9.11 13.20 -6.90
CA PHE A 261 -8.56 13.64 -8.19
C PHE A 261 -9.59 14.20 -9.18
N ASN A 262 -10.89 14.00 -8.95
CA ASN A 262 -11.95 14.48 -9.85
C ASN A 262 -12.66 15.75 -9.40
N GLY A 263 -12.18 16.38 -8.33
CA GLY A 263 -12.76 17.62 -7.83
C GLY A 263 -13.96 17.48 -6.90
N LYS A 264 -14.38 16.25 -6.52
CA LYS A 264 -15.53 16.05 -5.62
C LYS A 264 -15.23 16.43 -4.16
N LEU A 265 -14.00 16.23 -3.72
CA LEU A 265 -13.59 16.53 -2.33
C LEU A 265 -12.77 17.81 -2.17
N LEU A 266 -11.97 18.15 -3.18
CA LEU A 266 -10.97 19.22 -3.15
C LEU A 266 -10.92 19.94 -4.48
N LYS A 267 -10.51 21.21 -4.48
CA LYS A 267 -10.24 21.97 -5.71
C LYS A 267 -9.01 21.40 -6.44
N PRO A 268 -8.91 21.54 -7.77
CA PRO A 268 -7.74 21.10 -8.54
C PRO A 268 -6.41 21.61 -7.98
N SER A 269 -6.34 22.89 -7.59
CA SER A 269 -5.13 23.48 -6.98
C SER A 269 -4.69 22.79 -5.69
N SER A 270 -5.64 22.34 -4.87
CA SER A 270 -5.34 21.60 -3.64
C SER A 270 -4.83 20.20 -3.95
N VAL A 271 -5.35 19.56 -5.01
CA VAL A 271 -4.86 18.26 -5.48
C VAL A 271 -3.44 18.39 -6.06
N ASP A 272 -3.17 19.47 -6.81
CA ASP A 272 -1.83 19.78 -7.31
C ASP A 272 -0.85 19.92 -6.14
N GLU A 273 -1.22 20.66 -5.09
CA GLU A 273 -0.40 20.79 -3.89
C GLU A 273 -0.18 19.43 -3.18
N MET A 274 -1.22 18.59 -3.11
CA MET A 274 -1.10 17.26 -2.51
C MET A 274 -0.14 16.33 -3.27
N THR A 275 -0.05 16.49 -4.59
CA THR A 275 0.76 15.62 -5.47
C THR A 275 2.19 16.10 -5.66
N GLN A 276 2.50 17.35 -5.32
CA GLN A 276 3.88 17.85 -5.26
C GLN A 276 4.65 17.06 -4.20
N LEU A 277 5.64 16.27 -4.62
CA LEU A 277 6.47 15.51 -3.71
C LEU A 277 7.65 16.36 -3.23
N LYS A 278 7.94 16.30 -1.93
CA LYS A 278 9.20 16.75 -1.35
C LYS A 278 9.91 15.52 -0.80
N GLU A 279 11.03 15.16 -1.43
CA GLU A 279 11.64 13.83 -1.29
C GLU A 279 10.62 12.74 -1.66
N SER A 280 10.20 11.90 -0.71
CA SER A 280 9.29 10.79 -0.97
C SER A 280 7.81 11.07 -0.63
N TYR A 281 7.48 12.27 -0.10
CA TYR A 281 6.16 12.57 0.46
C TYR A 281 5.46 13.77 -0.19
N GLY A 282 4.20 13.56 -0.57
CA GLY A 282 3.21 14.60 -0.81
C GLY A 282 2.44 14.93 0.47
N ILE A 283 1.23 15.51 0.33
CA ILE A 283 0.32 15.71 1.47
C ILE A 283 -0.60 14.50 1.58
N GLY A 284 -0.32 13.62 2.54
CA GLY A 284 -1.07 12.37 2.74
C GLY A 284 -0.98 11.39 1.58
N LEU A 285 0.01 11.56 0.70
CA LEU A 285 0.25 10.76 -0.49
C LEU A 285 1.74 10.42 -0.63
N VAL A 286 2.00 9.22 -1.14
CA VAL A 286 3.27 8.76 -1.69
C VAL A 286 3.02 8.29 -3.13
N THR A 287 4.08 7.87 -3.83
CA THR A 287 3.95 7.37 -5.20
C THR A 287 4.55 6.00 -5.40
N PHE A 288 3.91 5.22 -6.29
CA PHE A 288 4.34 3.89 -6.68
C PHE A 288 4.50 3.84 -8.20
N PRO A 289 5.70 3.50 -8.72
CA PRO A 289 5.90 3.33 -10.15
C PRO A 289 5.44 1.96 -10.64
N PHE A 290 4.97 1.89 -11.89
CA PHE A 290 4.79 0.65 -12.65
C PHE A 290 5.10 0.91 -14.13
N GLY A 291 6.31 0.55 -14.57
CA GLY A 291 6.87 1.07 -15.83
C GLY A 291 6.88 2.60 -15.81
N GLU A 292 6.39 3.22 -16.89
CA GLU A 292 6.25 4.68 -17.01
C GLU A 292 5.09 5.28 -16.19
N ARG A 293 4.27 4.44 -15.54
CA ARG A 293 3.07 4.90 -14.83
C ARG A 293 3.41 5.25 -13.40
N LYS A 294 2.89 6.39 -12.94
CA LYS A 294 3.08 6.89 -11.58
C LYS A 294 1.76 6.95 -10.84
N PHE A 295 1.54 6.01 -9.94
CA PHE A 295 0.36 5.99 -9.08
C PHE A 295 0.59 6.87 -7.85
N PHE A 296 -0.36 7.73 -7.53
CA PHE A 296 -0.43 8.47 -6.27
C PHE A 296 -1.35 7.74 -5.30
N GLY A 297 -0.98 7.65 -4.03
CA GLY A 297 -1.82 7.00 -3.03
C GLY A 297 -1.09 6.79 -1.71
N HIS A 298 -1.36 5.70 -1.02
CA HIS A 298 -0.71 5.40 0.25
C HIS A 298 -0.72 3.90 0.55
N THR A 299 0.21 3.46 1.39
CA THR A 299 0.20 2.11 1.99
C THR A 299 -0.27 2.16 3.44
N GLY A 300 -0.69 1.04 4.00
CA GLY A 300 -1.07 0.95 5.41
C GLY A 300 -0.66 -0.36 6.03
N GLY A 301 -0.44 -0.32 7.34
CA GLY A 301 -0.22 -1.49 8.16
C GLY A 301 -0.73 -1.25 9.56
N ILE A 302 -1.43 -2.23 10.11
CA ILE A 302 -1.87 -2.29 11.51
C ILE A 302 -2.14 -3.75 11.82
N GLU A 303 -1.56 -4.28 12.91
CA GLU A 303 -1.62 -5.72 13.20
C GLU A 303 -1.16 -6.55 11.97
N GLY A 304 -1.91 -7.60 11.59
CA GLY A 304 -1.70 -8.36 10.35
C GLY A 304 -2.29 -7.69 9.11
N PHE A 305 -3.08 -6.63 9.23
CA PHE A 305 -3.60 -5.92 8.06
C PHE A 305 -2.50 -5.16 7.34
N LYS A 306 -2.60 -5.18 6.01
CA LYS A 306 -1.79 -4.39 5.09
C LYS A 306 -2.68 -3.86 3.98
N SER A 307 -2.45 -2.64 3.54
CA SER A 307 -3.25 -2.02 2.50
C SER A 307 -2.37 -1.24 1.54
N VAL A 308 -2.82 -1.14 0.31
CA VAL A 308 -2.31 -0.21 -0.67
C VAL A 308 -3.49 0.31 -1.48
N VAL A 309 -3.48 1.61 -1.75
CA VAL A 309 -4.35 2.23 -2.73
C VAL A 309 -3.51 3.15 -3.59
N GLY A 310 -3.75 3.12 -4.90
CA GLY A 310 -3.09 3.97 -5.88
C GLY A 310 -4.07 4.48 -6.92
N TYR A 311 -3.81 5.66 -7.45
CA TYR A 311 -4.54 6.27 -8.55
C TYR A 311 -3.57 6.85 -9.57
N TYR A 312 -3.73 6.48 -10.83
CA TYR A 312 -2.99 7.03 -11.94
C TYR A 312 -3.87 8.04 -12.70
N PRO A 313 -3.65 9.36 -12.56
CA PRO A 313 -4.55 10.38 -13.09
C PRO A 313 -4.71 10.34 -14.62
N THR A 314 -3.62 10.09 -15.35
CA THR A 314 -3.60 10.07 -16.82
C THR A 314 -4.60 9.08 -17.41
N GLU A 315 -4.67 7.87 -16.87
CA GLU A 315 -5.59 6.83 -17.31
C GLU A 315 -6.88 6.76 -16.45
N LYS A 316 -6.98 7.60 -15.41
CA LYS A 316 -8.06 7.59 -14.41
C LYS A 316 -8.22 6.22 -13.74
N LEU A 317 -7.13 5.48 -13.56
CA LEU A 317 -7.11 4.14 -13.01
C LEU A 317 -6.87 4.17 -11.50
N GLY A 318 -7.83 3.65 -10.73
CA GLY A 318 -7.68 3.38 -9.30
C GLY A 318 -7.49 1.90 -9.04
N ILE A 319 -6.55 1.53 -8.17
CA ILE A 319 -6.34 0.16 -7.72
C ILE A 319 -6.15 0.14 -6.20
N SER A 320 -6.76 -0.83 -5.52
CA SER A 320 -6.52 -1.08 -4.10
C SER A 320 -6.44 -2.56 -3.81
N LEU A 321 -5.41 -2.96 -3.07
CA LEU A 321 -5.27 -4.29 -2.49
C LEU A 321 -5.20 -4.13 -0.97
N ILE A 322 -6.12 -4.78 -0.27
CA ILE A 322 -6.10 -4.91 1.19
C ILE A 322 -5.87 -6.38 1.50
N VAL A 323 -5.02 -6.65 2.47
CA VAL A 323 -4.62 -7.99 2.92
C VAL A 323 -4.85 -8.06 4.42
N ASN A 324 -5.47 -9.12 4.90
CA ASN A 324 -5.61 -9.40 6.33
C ASN A 324 -4.84 -10.63 6.80
N GLY A 325 -4.02 -11.21 5.92
CA GLY A 325 -3.00 -12.20 6.22
C GLY A 325 -2.19 -12.51 4.97
N ASP A 326 -0.87 -12.50 5.06
CA ASP A 326 0.04 -12.92 3.99
C ASP A 326 1.30 -13.61 4.53
N ASN A 327 1.91 -14.43 3.68
CA ASN A 327 3.29 -14.91 3.83
C ASN A 327 4.06 -14.77 2.50
N TYR A 328 3.55 -13.94 1.61
CA TYR A 328 4.05 -13.71 0.27
C TYR A 328 4.28 -12.22 0.03
N ASN A 329 5.21 -11.89 -0.86
CA ASN A 329 5.55 -10.49 -1.11
C ASN A 329 4.39 -9.77 -1.80
N ARG A 330 3.76 -8.81 -1.11
CA ARG A 330 2.65 -8.01 -1.62
C ARG A 330 2.99 -7.21 -2.87
N ASN A 331 4.24 -6.76 -3.00
CA ASN A 331 4.69 -6.04 -4.17
C ASN A 331 4.64 -6.93 -5.41
N ASP A 332 5.02 -8.21 -5.26
CA ASP A 332 4.97 -9.18 -6.36
C ASP A 332 3.52 -9.48 -6.77
N ILE A 333 2.60 -9.54 -5.80
CA ILE A 333 1.16 -9.64 -6.09
C ILE A 333 0.70 -8.43 -6.92
N MET A 334 1.05 -7.21 -6.50
CA MET A 334 0.68 -5.99 -7.22
C MET A 334 1.28 -5.91 -8.62
N ILE A 335 2.56 -6.28 -8.77
CA ILE A 335 3.24 -6.39 -10.06
C ILE A 335 2.52 -7.39 -10.96
N GLY A 336 2.14 -8.56 -10.44
CA GLY A 336 1.39 -9.56 -11.21
C GLY A 336 0.01 -9.06 -11.65
N ILE A 337 -0.73 -8.40 -10.76
CA ILE A 337 -2.03 -7.79 -11.08
C ILE A 337 -1.87 -6.75 -12.20
N LEU A 338 -0.93 -5.81 -12.05
CA LEU A 338 -0.73 -4.73 -13.01
C LEU A 338 -0.17 -5.25 -14.35
N SER A 339 0.74 -6.22 -14.32
CA SER A 339 1.27 -6.85 -15.54
C SER A 339 0.15 -7.51 -16.34
N ILE A 340 -0.73 -8.28 -15.68
CA ILE A 340 -1.88 -8.89 -16.34
C ILE A 340 -2.87 -7.83 -16.83
N TYR A 341 -3.14 -6.80 -16.01
CA TYR A 341 -4.05 -5.70 -16.35
C TYR A 341 -3.61 -4.98 -17.64
N TYR A 342 -2.31 -4.67 -17.74
CA TYR A 342 -1.69 -4.03 -18.91
C TYR A 342 -1.29 -5.01 -20.02
N LYS A 343 -1.74 -6.27 -19.94
CA LYS A 343 -1.48 -7.32 -20.95
C LYS A 343 0.02 -7.59 -21.19
N MET A 344 0.86 -7.34 -20.20
CA MET A 344 2.27 -7.71 -20.22
C MET A 344 2.42 -9.22 -20.02
N PRO A 345 3.46 -9.86 -20.58
CA PRO A 345 3.78 -11.24 -20.27
C PRO A 345 3.97 -11.42 -18.77
N TYR A 346 3.27 -12.40 -18.20
CA TYR A 346 3.36 -12.72 -16.78
C TYR A 346 3.11 -14.22 -16.58
N ALA A 347 4.09 -14.88 -15.96
CA ALA A 347 4.04 -16.26 -15.52
C ALA A 347 3.59 -16.33 -14.06
N PHE A 348 2.83 -17.37 -13.70
CA PHE A 348 2.43 -17.56 -12.31
C PHE A 348 3.65 -17.93 -11.48
N PRO A 349 3.75 -17.44 -10.23
CA PRO A 349 4.90 -17.72 -9.40
C PRO A 349 4.97 -19.21 -9.07
N ASN A 350 6.18 -19.77 -9.03
CA ASN A 350 6.39 -21.13 -8.58
C ASN A 350 6.47 -21.16 -7.05
N LEU A 351 5.43 -21.70 -6.41
CA LEU A 351 5.34 -21.73 -4.95
C LEU A 351 6.04 -22.92 -4.28
N LYS A 352 6.62 -23.84 -5.06
CA LYS A 352 7.43 -24.93 -4.51
C LYS A 352 8.71 -24.33 -3.93
N SER A 353 8.89 -24.44 -2.62
CA SER A 353 10.12 -24.00 -1.97
C SER A 353 11.17 -25.11 -2.03
N PHE A 354 12.26 -24.87 -2.74
CA PHE A 354 13.49 -25.65 -2.60
C PHE A 354 14.33 -24.99 -1.48
N LYS A 355 14.73 -25.76 -0.47
CA LYS A 355 15.66 -25.26 0.56
C LYS A 355 17.08 -25.56 0.11
N VAL A 356 17.89 -24.52 -0.02
CA VAL A 356 19.31 -24.62 -0.32
C VAL A 356 20.09 -24.46 0.98
N ASP A 357 21.12 -25.28 1.17
CA ASP A 357 22.01 -25.17 2.33
C ASP A 357 22.64 -23.76 2.41
N GLU A 358 22.74 -23.20 3.62
CA GLU A 358 23.25 -21.83 3.82
C GLU A 358 24.69 -21.67 3.29
N LYS A 359 25.50 -22.73 3.32
CA LYS A 359 26.86 -22.71 2.76
C LYS A 359 26.84 -22.52 1.25
N ILE A 360 25.90 -23.17 0.55
CA ILE A 360 25.72 -23.01 -0.89
C ILE A 360 25.26 -21.59 -1.20
N LEU A 361 24.28 -21.06 -0.45
CA LEU A 361 23.82 -19.68 -0.62
C LEU A 361 24.96 -18.66 -0.45
N LYS A 362 25.75 -18.81 0.62
CA LYS A 362 26.92 -17.94 0.87
C LYS A 362 27.97 -18.03 -0.22
N SER A 363 28.14 -19.18 -0.87
CA SER A 363 29.09 -19.33 -1.98
C SER A 363 28.75 -18.41 -3.18
N TYR A 364 27.46 -18.10 -3.35
CA TYR A 364 26.98 -17.24 -4.43
C TYR A 364 27.06 -15.74 -4.14
N GLU A 365 27.30 -15.32 -2.89
CA GLU A 365 27.38 -13.89 -2.54
C GLU A 365 28.53 -13.18 -3.25
N GLY A 366 28.27 -12.01 -3.83
CA GLY A 366 29.28 -11.20 -4.49
C GLY A 366 28.71 -10.28 -5.56
N THR A 367 29.59 -9.52 -6.20
CA THR A 367 29.24 -8.68 -7.34
C THR A 367 29.53 -9.45 -8.62
N TYR A 368 28.54 -9.52 -9.49
CA TYR A 368 28.63 -10.15 -10.80
C TYR A 368 28.59 -9.08 -11.88
N ALA A 369 29.52 -9.14 -12.83
CA ALA A 369 29.61 -8.22 -13.96
C ALA A 369 29.59 -9.00 -15.27
N SER A 370 28.99 -8.42 -16.30
CA SER A 370 29.03 -8.97 -17.66
C SER A 370 29.93 -8.13 -18.56
N LYS A 371 30.59 -8.78 -19.53
CA LYS A 371 31.27 -8.08 -20.63
C LYS A 371 30.30 -7.71 -21.76
N GLU A 372 29.10 -8.30 -21.76
CA GLU A 372 28.09 -8.12 -22.82
C GLU A 372 27.26 -6.86 -22.59
N ILE A 373 27.02 -6.49 -21.33
CA ILE A 373 26.24 -5.31 -20.94
C ILE A 373 26.90 -4.58 -19.76
N PRO A 374 26.80 -3.24 -19.69
CA PRO A 374 27.36 -2.45 -18.59
C PRO A 374 26.44 -2.50 -17.34
N LEU A 375 26.16 -3.71 -16.86
CA LEU A 375 25.31 -3.97 -15.71
C LEU A 375 26.09 -4.79 -14.67
N LYS A 376 26.03 -4.36 -13.41
CA LYS A 376 26.46 -5.16 -12.27
C LYS A 376 25.28 -5.59 -11.42
N ILE A 377 25.33 -6.82 -10.95
CA ILE A 377 24.32 -7.41 -10.06
C ILE A 377 25.03 -7.85 -8.78
N ASN A 378 24.63 -7.27 -7.65
CA ASN A 378 25.11 -7.67 -6.34
C ASN A 378 24.16 -8.73 -5.74
N ILE A 379 24.73 -9.86 -5.32
CA ILE A 379 24.02 -10.98 -4.70
C ILE A 379 24.42 -11.06 -3.22
N LYS A 380 23.44 -11.13 -2.32
CA LYS A 380 23.63 -11.27 -0.87
C LYS A 380 22.64 -12.27 -0.30
N THR A 381 22.95 -12.91 0.82
CA THR A 381 21.98 -13.71 1.56
C THR A 381 21.28 -12.84 2.60
N ASP A 382 19.96 -12.90 2.67
CA ASP A 382 19.16 -12.35 3.77
C ASP A 382 18.14 -13.41 4.22
N LYS A 383 18.14 -13.72 5.52
CA LYS A 383 17.21 -14.69 6.14
C LYS A 383 17.08 -16.04 5.41
N GLY A 384 18.19 -16.57 4.89
CA GLY A 384 18.22 -17.85 4.18
C GLY A 384 17.74 -17.81 2.73
N GLN A 385 17.71 -16.62 2.12
CA GLN A 385 17.34 -16.40 0.72
C GLN A 385 18.38 -15.52 0.01
N LEU A 386 18.61 -15.74 -1.28
CA LEU A 386 19.41 -14.80 -2.09
C LEU A 386 18.59 -13.55 -2.41
N ILE A 387 19.23 -12.40 -2.27
CA ILE A 387 18.75 -11.08 -2.66
C ILE A 387 19.64 -10.57 -3.78
N ALA A 388 19.04 -10.24 -4.92
CA ALA A 388 19.72 -9.64 -6.05
C ALA A 388 19.44 -8.13 -6.12
N GLN A 389 20.46 -7.36 -6.49
CA GLN A 389 20.34 -5.93 -6.70
C GLN A 389 21.15 -5.51 -7.93
N ALA A 390 20.45 -5.13 -8.99
CA ALA A 390 21.06 -4.53 -10.16
C ALA A 390 21.41 -3.05 -9.91
N THR A 391 22.46 -2.56 -10.57
CA THR A 391 22.89 -1.15 -10.44
C THR A 391 21.76 -0.20 -10.82
N GLY A 392 21.41 0.73 -9.92
CA GLY A 392 20.33 1.69 -10.13
C GLY A 392 18.91 1.15 -9.91
N GLN A 393 18.77 -0.11 -9.48
CA GLN A 393 17.46 -0.74 -9.20
C GLN A 393 17.30 -1.11 -7.71
N GLY A 394 16.05 -1.30 -7.30
CA GLY A 394 15.74 -1.87 -5.99
C GLY A 394 16.21 -3.32 -5.88
N ALA A 395 16.53 -3.75 -4.65
CA ALA A 395 16.84 -5.15 -4.39
C ALA A 395 15.58 -6.01 -4.44
N PHE A 396 15.68 -7.24 -4.92
CA PHE A 396 14.58 -8.20 -5.00
C PHE A 396 15.02 -9.60 -4.57
N PRO A 397 14.11 -10.39 -3.95
CA PRO A 397 14.42 -11.74 -3.52
C PRO A 397 14.43 -12.72 -4.69
N LEU A 398 15.21 -13.78 -4.57
CA LEU A 398 15.28 -14.90 -5.49
C LEU A 398 14.80 -16.18 -4.81
N ASN A 399 13.83 -16.87 -5.40
CA ASN A 399 13.33 -18.16 -4.91
C ASN A 399 14.16 -19.29 -5.52
N ALA A 400 14.68 -20.19 -4.68
CA ALA A 400 15.41 -21.35 -5.18
C ALA A 400 14.46 -22.35 -5.85
N VAL A 401 14.88 -22.84 -7.02
CA VAL A 401 14.25 -23.92 -7.78
C VAL A 401 15.10 -25.19 -7.67
N SER A 402 16.41 -25.04 -7.53
CA SER A 402 17.40 -26.09 -7.24
C SER A 402 18.55 -25.50 -6.41
N GLU A 403 19.63 -26.26 -6.19
CA GLU A 403 20.85 -25.74 -5.55
C GLU A 403 21.56 -24.65 -6.37
N THR A 404 21.32 -24.58 -7.67
CA THR A 404 22.00 -23.67 -8.60
C THR A 404 21.05 -22.71 -9.30
N GLU A 405 19.76 -23.04 -9.39
CA GLU A 405 18.77 -22.24 -10.12
C GLU A 405 17.86 -21.46 -9.18
N PHE A 406 17.74 -20.17 -9.43
CA PHE A 406 16.94 -19.25 -8.64
C PHE A 406 16.11 -18.34 -9.54
N VAL A 407 14.88 -18.05 -9.16
CA VAL A 407 13.94 -17.28 -9.97
C VAL A 407 13.36 -16.09 -9.22
N PHE A 408 13.09 -15.02 -9.96
CA PHE A 408 12.18 -13.96 -9.53
C PHE A 408 11.07 -13.85 -10.57
N ASP A 409 10.02 -14.67 -10.35
CA ASP A 409 8.91 -14.88 -11.29
C ASP A 409 8.20 -13.56 -11.66
N ALA A 410 8.10 -12.62 -10.72
CA ALA A 410 7.41 -11.35 -10.92
C ALA A 410 8.01 -10.49 -12.05
N ALA A 411 9.30 -10.66 -12.34
CA ALA A 411 9.99 -10.01 -13.46
C ALA A 411 10.47 -10.99 -14.54
N GLY A 412 10.05 -12.25 -14.48
CA GLY A 412 10.49 -13.31 -15.40
C GLY A 412 12.00 -13.53 -15.38
N VAL A 413 12.63 -13.32 -14.22
CA VAL A 413 14.08 -13.47 -14.02
C VAL A 413 14.38 -14.91 -13.62
N ASN A 414 15.35 -15.52 -14.29
CA ASN A 414 15.94 -16.80 -13.91
C ASN A 414 17.46 -16.64 -13.87
N MET A 415 18.05 -16.98 -12.73
CA MET A 415 19.49 -16.93 -12.48
C MET A 415 19.99 -18.35 -12.19
N THR A 416 20.94 -18.82 -12.99
CA THR A 416 21.64 -20.08 -12.74
C THR A 416 23.08 -19.79 -12.32
N PHE A 417 23.45 -20.22 -11.11
CA PHE A 417 24.79 -20.04 -10.55
C PHE A 417 25.68 -21.25 -10.84
N GLY A 418 26.95 -20.96 -11.11
CA GLY A 418 28.04 -21.93 -11.18
C GLY A 418 29.26 -21.41 -10.41
N ASP A 419 30.40 -22.07 -10.54
CA ASP A 419 31.63 -21.63 -9.86
C ASP A 419 32.07 -20.26 -10.42
N LYS A 420 31.91 -19.21 -9.60
CA LYS A 420 32.19 -17.80 -9.94
C LYS A 420 31.48 -17.29 -11.20
N THR A 421 30.42 -17.95 -11.65
CA THR A 421 29.64 -17.55 -12.83
C THR A 421 28.16 -17.48 -12.51
N MET A 422 27.43 -16.60 -13.20
CA MET A 422 25.98 -16.53 -13.13
C MET A 422 25.41 -16.30 -14.53
N LEU A 423 24.43 -17.12 -14.92
CA LEU A 423 23.67 -16.97 -16.15
C LEU A 423 22.33 -16.32 -15.83
N LEU A 424 22.02 -15.18 -16.45
CA LEU A 424 20.74 -14.50 -16.33
C LEU A 424 19.90 -14.75 -17.58
N LYS A 425 18.71 -15.30 -17.41
CA LYS A 425 17.68 -15.41 -18.44
C LYS A 425 16.50 -14.50 -18.10
N GLN A 426 16.14 -13.61 -19.03
CA GLN A 426 15.01 -12.71 -18.87
C GLN A 426 14.50 -12.23 -20.22
N GLY A 427 13.18 -12.30 -20.47
CA GLY A 427 12.57 -11.74 -21.68
C GLY A 427 13.10 -12.31 -23.00
N GLY A 428 13.57 -13.56 -23.00
CA GLY A 428 14.20 -14.21 -24.16
C GLY A 428 15.70 -13.93 -24.33
N MET A 429 16.28 -13.06 -23.50
CA MET A 429 17.72 -12.82 -23.44
C MET A 429 18.39 -13.83 -22.51
N GLU A 430 19.63 -14.18 -22.81
CA GLU A 430 20.51 -15.03 -22.01
C GLU A 430 21.88 -14.35 -21.91
N ILE A 431 22.28 -13.92 -20.72
CA ILE A 431 23.47 -13.08 -20.50
C ILE A 431 24.37 -13.72 -19.45
N LYS A 432 25.67 -13.84 -19.75
CA LYS A 432 26.64 -14.40 -18.81
C LYS A 432 27.28 -13.31 -17.97
N PHE A 433 27.42 -13.59 -16.68
CA PHE A 433 28.14 -12.78 -15.72
C PHE A 433 29.24 -13.60 -15.05
N ALA A 434 30.34 -12.92 -14.70
CA ALA A 434 31.42 -13.45 -13.88
C ALA A 434 31.45 -12.70 -12.55
N LYS A 435 31.75 -13.43 -11.47
CA LYS A 435 31.97 -12.87 -10.14
C LYS A 435 33.29 -12.10 -10.13
N GLU A 436 33.26 -10.88 -9.60
CA GLU A 436 34.44 -10.02 -9.43
C GLU A 436 35.44 -10.56 -8.40
#